data_AF-A0A1H2CWN9-F1
#
_entry.id   AF-A0A1H2CWN9-F1
#
_cell.length_a   1.000
_cell.length_b   1.000
_cell.length_c   1.000
_cell.angle_alpha   90.00
_cell.angle_beta   90.00
_cell.angle_gamma   90.00
#
_symmetry.space_group_name_H-M   'P 1'
#
loop_
_entity.id
_entity.type
_entity.pdbx_description
1 polymer ?
#
loop_
_entity_poly.entity_id
_entity_poly.type
_entity_poly.pdbx_seq_one_letter_code
_entity_poly.pdbx_strand_id
1 'polypeptide(L)'
;MLLVSLPWGDCHAPVCCWSSAPGPALNNEAPTPSLDRCDDPGAATRTIAANGSFSFTDTTSAGGTVTYRAAYAGDDRHAAVTGTKAVAVSRTATTLSLTNNGRTYAYGKAVTFTARLGATYKNRTVEIWADPNGADQGKRLLKRAVVSKTGNVAASLRLTRDTRVSAVFTGDARTAPKTVTAIVGTKVKMSMKLSKYYKTGKIGSTTYRYYRVKTKAKFTVTTWTPYQYLSFTK
;
A
#
# COMPACT_ATOMS: atom_id res chain seq x y z
N MET A 1 -21.97 21.43 42.21
CA MET A 1 -20.65 21.97 41.81
C MET A 1 -19.70 20.78 41.75
N LEU A 2 -19.59 20.13 40.59
CA LEU A 2 -18.57 20.48 39.60
C LEU A 2 -19.14 20.25 38.18
N LEU A 3 -19.39 21.35 37.46
CA LEU A 3 -19.56 21.31 36.01
C LEU A 3 -18.16 21.16 35.41
N VAL A 4 -17.90 20.04 34.74
CA VAL A 4 -16.75 19.95 33.84
C VAL A 4 -17.29 20.13 32.43
N SER A 5 -17.28 21.38 31.98
CA SER A 5 -17.46 21.75 30.58
C SER A 5 -16.12 21.48 29.89
N LEU A 6 -16.06 20.52 28.97
CA LEU A 6 -14.93 20.35 28.06
C LEU A 6 -15.31 20.89 26.68
N PRO A 7 -14.39 21.60 26.00
CA PRO A 7 -14.68 22.39 24.82
C PRO A 7 -14.99 21.50 23.62
N TRP A 8 -15.82 22.04 22.72
CA TRP A 8 -15.98 21.57 21.35
C TRP A 8 -14.61 21.44 20.69
N GLY A 9 -14.20 20.22 20.35
CA GLY A 9 -12.91 19.96 19.72
C GLY A 9 -12.81 18.55 19.15
N ASP A 10 -13.08 18.46 17.85
CA ASP A 10 -12.55 17.47 16.89
C ASP A 10 -12.57 15.98 17.29
N CYS A 11 -13.74 15.35 17.19
CA CYS A 11 -13.83 13.88 17.19
C CYS A 11 -13.39 13.31 15.82
N HIS A 12 -12.14 12.86 15.74
CA HIS A 12 -11.66 11.97 14.68
C HIS A 12 -11.87 10.49 15.06
N ALA A 13 -12.16 9.65 14.06
CA ALA A 13 -12.24 8.19 14.20
C ALA A 13 -11.06 7.60 15.01
N PRO A 14 -11.25 6.57 15.86
CA PRO A 14 -12.36 5.62 15.90
C PRO A 14 -13.30 5.78 17.12
N VAL A 15 -13.30 6.95 17.78
CA VAL A 15 -14.04 7.15 19.03
C VAL A 15 -15.46 7.66 18.74
N CYS A 16 -16.48 6.87 19.09
CA CYS A 16 -17.87 7.32 19.04
C CYS A 16 -18.11 8.32 20.19
N CYS A 17 -18.09 9.61 19.91
CA CYS A 17 -18.40 10.67 20.89
C CYS A 17 -19.92 10.87 21.00
N TRP A 18 -20.47 10.82 22.21
CA TRP A 18 -21.89 11.12 22.46
C TRP A 18 -22.06 12.61 22.79
N SER A 19 -23.17 13.22 22.35
CA SER A 19 -23.74 14.39 23.04
C SER A 19 -24.91 13.90 23.89
N SER A 20 -24.66 13.68 25.18
CA SER A 20 -25.71 13.53 26.19
C SER A 20 -26.38 14.88 26.37
N ALA A 21 -27.48 15.15 25.68
CA ALA A 21 -28.46 16.09 26.22
C ALA A 21 -29.50 15.24 26.97
N PRO A 22 -29.61 15.33 28.31
CA PRO A 22 -30.77 14.77 28.99
C PRO A 22 -32.00 15.54 28.51
N GLY A 23 -32.78 14.92 27.61
CA GLY A 23 -34.13 15.41 27.31
C GLY A 23 -35.00 15.27 28.56
N PRO A 24 -35.89 16.24 28.84
CA PRO A 24 -36.75 16.17 30.02
C PRO A 24 -37.67 14.95 29.88
N ALA A 25 -37.64 14.08 30.89
CA ALA A 25 -38.61 13.00 31.05
C ALA A 25 -40.00 13.64 31.21
N LEU A 26 -40.90 13.42 30.25
CA LEU A 26 -42.25 13.96 30.31
C LEU A 26 -43.36 12.93 30.15
N ASN A 27 -43.13 11.62 30.23
CA ASN A 27 -44.24 10.65 30.20
C ASN A 27 -43.72 9.22 30.38
N ASN A 28 -44.49 8.38 31.07
CA ASN A 28 -44.24 6.97 31.38
C ASN A 28 -44.08 6.09 30.12
N GLU A 29 -43.01 6.27 29.36
CA GLU A 29 -42.65 5.42 28.23
C GLU A 29 -41.34 4.70 28.56
N ALA A 30 -41.34 3.38 28.43
CA ALA A 30 -40.19 2.54 28.79
C ALA A 30 -38.92 3.02 28.06
N PRO A 31 -37.74 2.99 28.70
CA PRO A 31 -36.49 3.38 28.06
C PRO A 31 -36.22 2.46 26.86
N THR A 32 -36.42 2.99 25.66
CA THR A 32 -36.18 2.31 24.39
C THR A 32 -34.67 2.28 24.10
N PRO A 33 -34.11 1.15 23.66
CA PRO A 33 -32.71 1.11 23.23
C PRO A 33 -32.50 1.95 21.97
N SER A 34 -31.30 2.50 21.85
CA SER A 34 -30.87 3.19 20.64
C SER A 34 -29.82 2.35 19.92
N LEU A 35 -29.92 2.34 18.58
CA LEU A 35 -28.92 1.79 17.69
C LEU A 35 -28.41 2.91 16.81
N ASP A 36 -27.12 3.19 16.90
CA ASP A 36 -26.47 4.27 16.17
C ASP A 36 -25.31 3.72 15.34
N ARG A 37 -25.16 4.26 14.13
CA ARG A 37 -23.97 4.04 13.30
C ARG A 37 -22.94 5.10 13.66
N CYS A 38 -21.73 4.68 14.06
CA CYS A 38 -20.73 5.66 14.51
C CYS A 38 -20.20 6.58 13.39
N ASP A 39 -20.34 6.19 12.11
CA ASP A 39 -19.91 7.00 10.96
C ASP A 39 -21.01 7.93 10.42
N ASP A 40 -22.26 7.79 10.89
CA ASP A 40 -23.40 8.62 10.54
C ASP A 40 -24.39 8.60 11.72
N PRO A 41 -24.29 9.53 12.68
CA PRO A 41 -25.06 9.52 13.93
C PRO A 41 -26.51 9.96 13.68
N GLY A 42 -27.24 9.23 12.86
CA GLY A 42 -28.70 9.26 12.85
C GLY A 42 -29.18 8.32 13.95
N ALA A 43 -29.36 8.84 15.16
CA ALA A 43 -29.79 8.01 16.28
C ALA A 43 -31.19 7.45 16.03
N ALA A 44 -31.30 6.14 15.82
CA ALA A 44 -32.58 5.48 15.57
C ALA A 44 -33.01 4.75 16.84
N THR A 45 -33.86 5.40 17.62
CA THR A 45 -34.56 4.76 18.73
C THR A 45 -35.53 3.71 18.18
N ARG A 46 -35.48 2.48 18.72
CA ARG A 46 -36.32 1.36 18.25
C ARG A 46 -36.89 0.57 19.43
N THR A 47 -38.14 0.15 19.28
CA THR A 47 -38.83 -0.67 20.28
C THR A 47 -38.31 -2.11 20.22
N ILE A 48 -38.00 -2.70 21.39
CA ILE A 48 -37.61 -4.11 21.50
C ILE A 48 -38.87 -4.97 21.40
N ALA A 49 -38.80 -6.08 20.67
CA ALA A 49 -39.85 -7.10 20.71
C ALA A 49 -39.93 -7.74 22.10
N ALA A 50 -41.08 -8.30 22.45
CA ALA A 50 -41.32 -8.92 23.77
C ALA A 50 -40.33 -10.07 24.12
N ASN A 51 -39.62 -10.60 23.13
CA ASN A 51 -38.57 -11.62 23.28
C ASN A 51 -37.14 -11.05 23.45
N GLY A 52 -37.00 -9.73 23.63
CA GLY A 52 -35.70 -9.08 23.80
C GLY A 52 -34.94 -8.80 22.49
N SER A 53 -35.52 -9.10 21.32
CA SER A 53 -34.87 -8.89 20.02
C SER A 53 -35.22 -7.54 19.40
N PHE A 54 -34.28 -6.94 18.67
CA PHE A 54 -34.50 -5.79 17.81
C PHE A 54 -33.86 -6.03 16.45
N SER A 55 -34.43 -5.47 15.38
CA SER A 55 -33.89 -5.55 14.02
C SER A 55 -33.82 -4.17 13.39
N PHE A 56 -32.74 -3.91 12.64
CA PHE A 56 -32.52 -2.69 11.90
C PHE A 56 -31.91 -3.03 10.55
N THR A 57 -32.44 -2.42 9.49
CA THR A 57 -31.95 -2.58 8.13
C THR A 57 -31.13 -1.34 7.76
N ASP A 58 -29.81 -1.48 7.63
CA ASP A 58 -28.94 -0.45 7.05
C ASP A 58 -28.65 -0.79 5.57
N THR A 59 -29.01 0.13 4.66
CA THR A 59 -28.63 0.03 3.25
C THR A 59 -27.44 0.94 2.98
N THR A 60 -26.24 0.40 3.16
CA THR A 60 -25.01 1.18 2.97
C THR A 60 -24.73 1.44 1.48
N SER A 61 -24.53 2.69 1.11
CA SER A 61 -24.17 3.07 -0.28
C SER A 61 -22.66 2.98 -0.56
N ALA A 62 -21.86 2.58 0.44
CA ALA A 62 -20.41 2.47 0.42
C ALA A 62 -19.96 1.21 1.18
N GLY A 63 -18.99 0.50 0.61
CA GLY A 63 -18.29 -0.60 1.25
C GLY A 63 -17.18 -0.12 2.20
N GLY A 64 -16.83 -0.97 3.17
CA GLY A 64 -15.91 -0.67 4.25
C GLY A 64 -16.36 -1.29 5.57
N THR A 65 -15.57 -1.08 6.62
CA THR A 65 -15.98 -1.46 7.97
C THR A 65 -16.96 -0.43 8.50
N VAL A 66 -18.15 -0.88 8.86
CA VAL A 66 -19.16 -0.06 9.52
C VAL A 66 -19.29 -0.54 10.96
N THR A 67 -19.16 0.37 11.92
CA THR A 67 -19.31 0.06 13.34
C THR A 67 -20.69 0.48 13.82
N TYR A 68 -21.46 -0.49 14.30
CA TYR A 68 -22.75 -0.26 14.95
C TYR A 68 -22.56 -0.29 16.46
N ARG A 69 -23.24 0.61 17.15
CA ARG A 69 -23.31 0.65 18.61
C ARG A 69 -24.77 0.53 19.02
N ALA A 70 -25.04 -0.44 19.89
CA ALA A 70 -26.30 -0.56 20.60
C ALA A 70 -26.10 -0.06 22.03
N ALA A 71 -27.02 0.77 22.51
CA ALA A 71 -27.02 1.25 23.89
C ALA A 71 -28.40 1.05 24.52
N TYR A 72 -28.38 0.61 25.77
CA TYR A 72 -29.54 0.51 26.64
C TYR A 72 -29.26 1.36 27.88
N ALA A 73 -30.13 2.34 28.13
CA ALA A 73 -29.94 3.34 29.18
C ALA A 73 -30.16 2.79 30.61
N GLY A 74 -30.70 1.57 30.74
CA GLY A 74 -31.12 1.00 32.01
C GLY A 74 -32.56 1.35 32.37
N ASP A 75 -33.14 0.58 33.28
CA ASP A 75 -34.41 0.85 33.95
C ASP A 75 -34.32 0.46 35.44
N ASP A 76 -35.43 0.58 36.18
CA ASP A 76 -35.49 0.28 37.62
C ASP A 76 -35.08 -1.17 37.98
N ARG A 77 -35.04 -2.08 37.00
CA ARG A 77 -34.71 -3.51 37.18
C ARG A 77 -33.46 -3.95 36.42
N HIS A 78 -32.93 -3.13 35.52
CA HIS A 78 -31.83 -3.50 34.63
C HIS A 78 -30.79 -2.38 34.51
N ALA A 79 -29.51 -2.73 34.65
CA ALA A 79 -28.42 -1.78 34.50
C ALA A 79 -28.23 -1.30 33.05
N ALA A 80 -27.70 -0.09 32.89
CA ALA A 80 -27.30 0.44 31.59
C ALA A 80 -26.19 -0.43 30.96
N VAL A 81 -26.28 -0.68 29.66
CA VAL A 81 -25.29 -1.49 28.93
C VAL A 81 -25.09 -0.96 27.51
N THR A 82 -23.87 -1.10 26.99
CA THR A 82 -23.52 -0.74 25.61
C THR A 82 -22.76 -1.86 24.95
N GLY A 83 -23.10 -2.17 23.70
CA GLY A 83 -22.39 -3.14 22.87
C GLY A 83 -22.05 -2.54 21.51
N THR A 84 -20.89 -2.91 20.97
CA THR A 84 -20.46 -2.50 19.63
C THR A 84 -20.22 -3.70 18.75
N LYS A 85 -20.55 -3.59 17.46
CA LYS A 85 -20.26 -4.61 16.46
C LYS A 85 -19.80 -3.99 15.14
N ALA A 86 -18.66 -4.46 14.65
CA ALA A 86 -18.17 -4.10 13.33
C ALA A 86 -18.72 -5.06 12.27
N VAL A 87 -19.13 -4.50 11.13
CA VAL A 87 -19.60 -5.24 9.95
C VAL A 87 -18.77 -4.82 8.75
N ALA A 88 -18.16 -5.80 8.08
CA ALA A 88 -17.43 -5.55 6.84
C ALA A 88 -18.39 -5.59 5.65
N VAL A 89 -18.56 -4.44 4.99
CA VAL A 89 -19.29 -4.33 3.72
C VAL A 89 -18.29 -4.47 2.58
N SER A 90 -18.53 -5.43 1.68
CA SER A 90 -17.61 -5.71 0.57
C SER A 90 -17.51 -4.55 -0.42
N ARG A 91 -16.34 -4.41 -1.03
CA ARG A 91 -16.08 -3.46 -2.12
C ARG A 91 -15.84 -4.25 -3.41
N THR A 92 -16.23 -3.69 -4.55
CA THR A 92 -15.94 -4.26 -5.86
C THR A 92 -14.43 -4.28 -6.10
N ALA A 93 -13.91 -5.44 -6.52
CA ALA A 93 -12.51 -5.58 -6.88
C ALA A 93 -12.23 -4.90 -8.23
N THR A 94 -11.12 -4.17 -8.33
CA THR A 94 -10.64 -3.59 -9.59
C THR A 94 -9.45 -4.35 -10.17
N THR A 95 -9.13 -4.09 -11.43
CA THR A 95 -7.91 -4.56 -12.07
C THR A 95 -6.82 -3.49 -11.98
N LEU A 96 -5.61 -3.92 -11.65
CA LEU A 96 -4.42 -3.07 -11.67
C LEU A 96 -3.29 -3.94 -12.22
N SER A 97 -2.54 -3.43 -13.18
CA SER A 97 -1.36 -4.10 -13.72
C SER A 97 -0.21 -3.13 -13.88
N LEU A 98 1.02 -3.66 -13.91
CA LEU A 98 2.24 -2.88 -14.02
C LEU A 98 3.18 -3.57 -15.02
N THR A 99 3.75 -2.79 -15.95
CA THR A 99 4.63 -3.31 -16.99
C THR A 99 6.02 -3.68 -16.46
N ASN A 100 6.78 -4.45 -17.24
CA ASN A 100 8.20 -4.78 -17.05
C ASN A 100 8.53 -5.68 -15.86
N ASN A 101 7.55 -6.39 -15.28
CA ASN A 101 7.83 -7.39 -14.26
C ASN A 101 8.74 -8.51 -14.80
N GLY A 102 9.78 -8.86 -14.05
CA GLY A 102 10.76 -9.90 -14.38
C GLY A 102 11.76 -9.51 -15.48
N ARG A 103 11.73 -8.27 -15.98
CA ARG A 103 12.67 -7.82 -17.02
C ARG A 103 14.01 -7.40 -16.43
N THR A 104 15.08 -7.55 -17.21
CA THR A 104 16.42 -7.11 -16.85
C THR A 104 16.95 -6.08 -17.85
N TYR A 105 17.41 -4.93 -17.35
CA TYR A 105 17.92 -3.84 -18.18
C TYR A 105 19.39 -3.55 -17.89
N ALA A 106 20.07 -2.90 -18.84
CA ALA A 106 21.43 -2.45 -18.62
C ALA A 106 21.48 -1.35 -17.54
N TYR A 107 22.56 -1.32 -16.78
CA TYR A 107 22.86 -0.28 -15.82
C TYR A 107 22.73 1.13 -16.44
N GLY A 108 22.09 2.04 -15.70
CA GLY A 108 21.88 3.42 -16.09
C GLY A 108 20.76 3.62 -17.12
N LYS A 109 20.08 2.56 -17.59
CA LYS A 109 18.97 2.68 -18.53
C LYS A 109 17.78 3.37 -17.86
N ALA A 110 17.23 4.39 -18.51
CA ALA A 110 15.93 4.94 -18.16
C ALA A 110 14.83 4.01 -18.70
N VAL A 111 13.97 3.52 -17.81
CA VAL A 111 12.88 2.60 -18.12
C VAL A 111 11.57 3.22 -17.66
N THR A 112 10.57 3.20 -18.54
CA THR A 112 9.22 3.68 -18.23
C THR A 112 8.35 2.53 -17.76
N PHE A 113 7.79 2.69 -16.56
CA PHE A 113 6.82 1.79 -15.95
C PHE A 113 5.43 2.36 -16.15
N THR A 114 4.53 1.57 -16.72
CA THR A 114 3.13 1.96 -16.95
C THR A 114 2.24 1.11 -16.07
N ALA A 115 1.47 1.77 -15.20
CA ALA A 115 0.40 1.16 -14.44
C ALA A 115 -0.92 1.32 -15.20
N ARG A 116 -1.71 0.25 -15.31
CA ARG A 116 -3.04 0.27 -15.93
C ARG A 116 -4.11 -0.07 -14.90
N LEU A 117 -5.02 0.87 -14.65
CA LEU A 117 -6.16 0.74 -13.74
C LEU A 117 -7.43 0.46 -14.53
N GLY A 118 -8.22 -0.49 -14.03
CA GLY A 118 -9.52 -0.85 -14.57
C GLY A 118 -10.63 0.15 -14.25
N ALA A 119 -11.87 -0.36 -14.30
CA ALA A 119 -13.03 0.39 -13.87
C ALA A 119 -13.00 0.59 -12.34
N THR A 120 -13.38 1.79 -11.91
CA THR A 120 -13.50 2.21 -10.53
C THR A 120 -14.73 3.09 -10.38
N TYR A 121 -15.16 3.36 -9.15
CA TYR A 121 -16.35 4.17 -8.90
C TYR A 121 -16.07 5.67 -9.06
N LYS A 122 -15.19 6.24 -8.22
CA LYS A 122 -14.88 7.69 -8.25
C LYS A 122 -13.38 7.95 -8.27
N ASN A 123 -12.59 7.20 -7.51
CA ASN A 123 -11.15 7.44 -7.45
C ASN A 123 -10.46 6.83 -8.67
N ARG A 124 -9.62 7.65 -9.33
CA ARG A 124 -8.80 7.26 -10.49
C ARG A 124 -7.32 7.58 -10.29
N THR A 125 -6.91 7.87 -9.06
CA THR A 125 -5.52 8.20 -8.71
C THR A 125 -4.70 6.93 -8.50
N VAL A 126 -3.55 6.84 -9.16
CA VAL A 126 -2.56 5.78 -8.96
C VAL A 126 -1.22 6.38 -8.57
N GLU A 127 -0.55 5.70 -7.66
CA GLU A 127 0.80 6.04 -7.22
C GLU A 127 1.78 4.97 -7.68
N ILE A 128 2.88 5.40 -8.29
CA ILE A 128 3.99 4.52 -8.67
C ILE A 128 5.16 4.82 -7.73
N TRP A 129 5.61 3.80 -7.02
CA TRP A 129 6.70 3.82 -6.07
C TRP A 129 7.86 2.98 -6.57
N ALA A 130 9.08 3.40 -6.24
CA ALA A 130 10.28 2.60 -6.45
C ALA A 130 10.94 2.29 -5.10
N ASP A 131 11.38 1.05 -4.96
CA ASP A 131 12.07 0.51 -3.79
C ASP A 131 13.36 -0.18 -4.30
N PRO A 132 14.44 0.60 -4.49
CA PRO A 132 15.72 0.07 -4.96
C PRO A 132 16.33 -0.86 -3.92
N ASN A 133 16.89 -1.99 -4.33
CA ASN A 133 17.54 -2.89 -3.40
C ASN A 133 18.75 -2.23 -2.71
N GLY A 134 18.99 -2.59 -1.45
CA GLY A 134 20.06 -2.03 -0.62
C GLY A 134 19.52 -1.22 0.55
N ALA A 135 20.36 -1.01 1.56
CA ALA A 135 19.98 -0.25 2.76
C ALA A 135 20.21 1.27 2.62
N ASP A 136 20.90 1.70 1.56
CA ASP A 136 21.28 3.09 1.30
C ASP A 136 20.17 3.91 0.63
N GLN A 137 19.17 3.27 0.03
CA GLN A 137 18.05 3.93 -0.63
C GLN A 137 16.72 3.38 -0.11
N GLY A 138 15.90 4.27 0.46
CA GLY A 138 14.55 3.93 0.87
C GLY A 138 13.55 3.95 -0.29
N LYS A 139 12.41 3.31 -0.05
CA LYS A 139 11.23 3.40 -0.92
C LYS A 139 10.82 4.86 -1.12
N ARG A 140 10.61 5.25 -2.39
CA ARG A 140 10.25 6.63 -2.78
C ARG A 140 9.17 6.68 -3.84
N LEU A 141 8.37 7.76 -3.82
CA LEU A 141 7.34 8.01 -4.80
C LEU A 141 7.99 8.48 -6.12
N LEU A 142 7.65 7.83 -7.22
CA LEU A 142 8.03 8.29 -8.56
C LEU A 142 6.98 9.22 -9.15
N LYS A 143 5.70 8.87 -9.01
CA LYS A 143 4.59 9.63 -9.59
C LYS A 143 3.30 9.33 -8.84
N ARG A 144 2.50 10.36 -8.61
CA ARG A 144 1.09 10.28 -8.22
C ARG A 144 0.28 11.03 -9.26
N ALA A 145 -0.70 10.38 -9.88
CA ALA A 145 -1.51 11.01 -10.91
C ALA A 145 -2.86 10.32 -11.08
N VAL A 146 -3.84 11.07 -11.57
CA VAL A 146 -5.09 10.51 -12.11
C VAL A 146 -4.76 9.79 -13.42
N VAL A 147 -5.29 8.58 -13.60
CA VAL A 147 -5.07 7.80 -14.83
C VAL A 147 -5.67 8.49 -16.04
N SER A 148 -5.04 8.32 -17.20
CA SER A 148 -5.54 8.84 -18.48
C SER A 148 -6.92 8.28 -18.84
N LYS A 149 -7.53 8.80 -19.91
CA LYS A 149 -8.78 8.26 -20.48
C LYS A 149 -8.68 6.76 -20.81
N THR A 150 -7.49 6.27 -21.15
CA THR A 150 -7.23 4.84 -21.42
C THR A 150 -6.88 4.02 -20.17
N GLY A 151 -6.88 4.65 -18.99
CA GLY A 151 -6.63 4.00 -17.70
C GLY A 151 -5.16 3.87 -17.33
N ASN A 152 -4.25 4.67 -17.91
CA ASN A 152 -2.81 4.51 -17.72
C ASN A 152 -2.17 5.66 -16.92
N VAL A 153 -1.18 5.33 -16.08
CA VAL A 153 -0.21 6.25 -15.48
C VAL A 153 1.19 5.72 -15.75
N ALA A 154 2.12 6.58 -16.15
CA ALA A 154 3.49 6.21 -16.43
C ALA A 154 4.49 7.01 -15.59
N ALA A 155 5.57 6.34 -15.18
CA ALA A 155 6.71 6.96 -14.51
C ALA A 155 8.02 6.38 -15.05
N SER A 156 9.03 7.22 -15.25
CA SER A 156 10.36 6.79 -15.67
C SER A 156 11.29 6.66 -14.47
N LEU A 157 12.07 5.58 -14.46
CA LEU A 157 13.07 5.29 -13.46
C LEU A 157 14.40 4.96 -14.15
N ARG A 158 15.48 5.62 -13.72
CA ARG A 158 16.84 5.25 -14.11
C ARG A 158 17.29 4.07 -13.26
N LEU A 159 17.50 2.92 -13.90
CA LEU A 159 17.86 1.68 -13.22
C LEU A 159 19.36 1.60 -12.97
N THR A 160 19.75 1.73 -11.71
CA THR A 160 21.14 1.56 -11.26
C THR A 160 21.35 0.26 -10.49
N ARG A 161 20.27 -0.43 -10.14
CA ARG A 161 20.26 -1.65 -9.36
C ARG A 161 18.90 -2.32 -9.49
N ASP A 162 18.82 -3.56 -9.05
CA ASP A 162 17.56 -4.27 -8.95
C ASP A 162 16.58 -3.46 -8.10
N THR A 163 15.36 -3.30 -8.58
CA THR A 163 14.37 -2.42 -7.96
C THR A 163 13.01 -3.10 -7.94
N ARG A 164 12.32 -3.00 -6.81
CA ARG A 164 10.89 -3.34 -6.73
C ARG A 164 10.09 -2.08 -7.03
N VAL A 165 9.29 -2.10 -8.08
CA VAL A 165 8.38 -1.01 -8.44
C VAL A 165 6.97 -1.40 -8.04
N SER A 166 6.24 -0.53 -7.36
CA SER A 166 4.89 -0.80 -6.88
C SER A 166 3.92 0.22 -7.43
N ALA A 167 2.82 -0.24 -8.03
CA ALA A 167 1.68 0.61 -8.34
C ALA A 167 0.61 0.42 -7.25
N VAL A 168 0.15 1.52 -6.67
CA VAL A 168 -0.79 1.54 -5.54
C VAL A 168 -2.03 2.33 -5.94
N PHE A 169 -3.18 1.68 -5.80
CA PHE A 169 -4.50 2.28 -5.85
C PHE A 169 -5.12 2.18 -4.45
N THR A 170 -5.47 3.31 -3.85
CA THR A 170 -5.97 3.38 -2.46
C THR A 170 -7.43 2.99 -2.30
N GLY A 171 -8.14 2.69 -3.39
CA GLY A 171 -9.56 2.37 -3.33
C GLY A 171 -10.44 3.62 -3.27
N ASP A 172 -11.74 3.38 -3.16
CA ASP A 172 -12.74 4.38 -2.81
C ASP A 172 -13.90 3.74 -2.06
N ALA A 173 -14.98 4.50 -1.87
CA ALA A 173 -16.19 4.06 -1.17
C ALA A 173 -16.77 2.74 -1.71
N ARG A 174 -16.59 2.40 -2.99
CA ARG A 174 -17.18 1.18 -3.59
C ARG A 174 -16.15 0.24 -4.20
N THR A 175 -14.92 0.72 -4.39
CA THR A 175 -13.84 0.00 -5.08
C THR A 175 -12.74 -0.33 -4.08
N ALA A 176 -12.35 -1.60 -4.01
CA ALA A 176 -11.31 -2.04 -3.08
C ALA A 176 -9.93 -1.45 -3.45
N PRO A 177 -9.07 -1.14 -2.46
CA PRO A 177 -7.67 -0.82 -2.73
C PRO A 177 -6.96 -1.99 -3.41
N LYS A 178 -5.94 -1.67 -4.20
CA LYS A 178 -5.12 -2.69 -4.89
C LYS A 178 -3.70 -2.21 -5.05
N THR A 179 -2.76 -3.10 -4.74
CA THR A 179 -1.33 -2.87 -4.96
C THR A 179 -0.78 -3.99 -5.84
N VAL A 180 0.03 -3.64 -6.83
CA VAL A 180 0.76 -4.61 -7.65
C VAL A 180 2.23 -4.24 -7.69
N THR A 181 3.09 -5.25 -7.76
CA THR A 181 4.54 -5.05 -7.78
C THR A 181 5.15 -5.67 -9.02
N ALA A 182 6.15 -4.98 -9.58
CA ALA A 182 7.03 -5.47 -10.62
C ALA A 182 8.48 -5.46 -10.10
N ILE A 183 9.16 -6.59 -10.18
CA ILE A 183 10.60 -6.66 -9.88
C ILE A 183 11.35 -6.51 -11.20
N VAL A 184 12.30 -5.58 -11.24
CA VAL A 184 13.13 -5.33 -12.41
C VAL A 184 14.60 -5.55 -12.05
N GLY A 185 15.29 -6.32 -12.87
CA GLY A 185 16.72 -6.58 -12.75
C GLY A 185 17.56 -5.51 -13.45
N THR A 186 18.76 -5.27 -12.94
CA THR A 186 19.77 -4.42 -13.57
C THR A 186 21.05 -5.22 -13.77
N LYS A 187 21.46 -5.36 -15.04
CA LYS A 187 22.73 -6.01 -15.41
C LYS A 187 23.80 -4.97 -15.72
N VAL A 188 25.01 -5.27 -15.29
CA VAL A 188 26.21 -4.47 -15.54
C VAL A 188 27.07 -5.11 -16.62
N LYS A 189 27.66 -4.28 -17.48
CA LYS A 189 28.63 -4.75 -18.46
C LYS A 189 29.98 -4.85 -17.76
N MET A 190 30.61 -6.02 -17.89
CA MET A 190 31.97 -6.28 -17.43
C MET A 190 32.83 -6.63 -18.64
N SER A 191 34.04 -6.09 -18.69
CA SER A 191 35.05 -6.48 -19.66
C SER A 191 36.35 -6.83 -18.95
N MET A 192 37.01 -7.90 -19.40
CA MET A 192 38.29 -8.34 -18.88
C MET A 192 39.34 -8.29 -19.97
N LYS A 193 40.47 -7.65 -19.68
CA LYS A 193 41.65 -7.59 -20.55
C LYS A 193 42.81 -8.32 -19.90
N LEU A 194 43.33 -9.32 -20.59
CA LEU A 194 44.56 -10.02 -20.20
C LEU A 194 45.75 -9.27 -20.80
N SER A 195 46.82 -9.10 -20.02
CA SER A 195 48.04 -8.38 -20.41
C SER A 195 49.29 -9.05 -19.85
N LYS A 196 50.47 -8.74 -20.43
CA LYS A 196 51.78 -9.36 -20.14
C LYS A 196 51.97 -10.81 -20.62
N TYR A 197 51.05 -11.35 -21.42
CA TYR A 197 51.31 -12.58 -22.16
C TYR A 197 52.28 -12.28 -23.31
N TYR A 198 53.16 -13.21 -23.64
CA TYR A 198 54.11 -13.05 -24.76
C TYR A 198 53.67 -13.81 -26.01
N LYS A 199 52.83 -14.83 -25.85
CA LYS A 199 52.35 -15.66 -26.95
C LYS A 199 50.90 -16.06 -26.70
N THR A 200 50.14 -16.17 -27.77
CA THR A 200 48.84 -16.86 -27.77
C THR A 200 49.02 -18.11 -28.61
N GLY A 201 48.54 -19.25 -28.14
CA GLY A 201 48.65 -20.52 -28.85
C GLY A 201 47.52 -21.45 -28.47
N LYS A 202 47.34 -22.53 -29.23
CA LYS A 202 46.30 -23.52 -28.99
C LYS A 202 46.91 -24.81 -28.49
N ILE A 203 46.23 -25.45 -27.54
CA ILE A 203 46.48 -26.85 -27.16
C ILE A 203 45.15 -27.57 -27.44
N GLY A 204 45.13 -28.38 -28.50
CA GLY A 204 43.88 -28.87 -29.09
C GLY A 204 43.00 -27.74 -29.63
N SER A 205 41.72 -27.73 -29.27
CA SER A 205 40.76 -26.68 -29.63
C SER A 205 40.80 -25.46 -28.70
N THR A 206 41.46 -25.56 -27.55
CA THR A 206 41.47 -24.51 -26.53
C THR A 206 42.61 -23.52 -26.75
N THR A 207 42.28 -22.22 -26.74
CA THR A 207 43.26 -21.13 -26.89
C THR A 207 43.80 -20.70 -25.52
N TYR A 208 45.12 -20.70 -25.37
CA TYR A 208 45.85 -20.31 -24.17
C TYR A 208 46.67 -19.05 -24.39
N ARG A 209 46.85 -18.28 -23.31
CA ARG A 209 47.78 -17.15 -23.23
C ARG A 209 49.01 -17.60 -22.43
N TYR A 210 50.18 -17.51 -23.04
CA TYR A 210 51.44 -17.93 -22.44
C TYR A 210 52.10 -16.76 -21.72
N TYR A 211 52.50 -17.01 -20.48
CA TYR A 211 53.21 -16.07 -19.62
C TYR A 211 54.60 -16.61 -19.32
N ARG A 212 55.59 -15.73 -19.15
CA ARG A 212 56.91 -16.16 -18.69
C ARG A 212 56.81 -16.56 -17.22
N VAL A 213 57.61 -17.53 -16.79
CA VAL A 213 57.61 -18.05 -15.40
C VAL A 213 57.75 -16.92 -14.36
N LYS A 214 58.61 -15.92 -14.63
CA LYS A 214 58.84 -14.77 -13.75
C LYS A 214 57.80 -13.64 -13.91
N THR A 215 56.84 -13.75 -14.82
CA THR A 215 55.85 -12.69 -15.11
C THR A 215 54.46 -13.09 -14.63
N LYS A 216 53.97 -12.42 -13.59
CA LYS A 216 52.59 -12.59 -13.12
C LYS A 216 51.60 -12.16 -14.21
N ALA A 217 50.60 -13.00 -14.47
CA ALA A 217 49.50 -12.67 -15.36
C ALA A 217 48.75 -11.45 -14.81
N LYS A 218 48.47 -10.46 -15.67
CA LYS A 218 47.74 -9.26 -15.28
C LYS A 218 46.37 -9.23 -15.94
N PHE A 219 45.34 -9.31 -15.10
CA PHE A 219 43.94 -9.19 -15.47
C PHE A 219 43.46 -7.78 -15.12
N THR A 220 42.98 -7.05 -16.10
CA THR A 220 42.32 -5.76 -15.89
C THR A 220 40.83 -5.96 -16.11
N VAL A 221 40.05 -5.86 -15.04
CA VAL A 221 38.58 -5.93 -15.10
C VAL A 221 38.04 -4.51 -15.10
N THR A 222 37.24 -4.18 -16.08
CA THR A 222 36.54 -2.89 -16.19
C THR A 222 35.05 -3.14 -16.04
N THR A 223 34.44 -2.52 -15.03
CA THR A 223 33.00 -2.53 -14.79
C THR A 223 32.41 -1.19 -15.23
N TRP A 224 31.28 -1.23 -15.93
CA TRP A 224 30.55 -0.03 -16.33
C TRP A 224 29.56 0.40 -15.25
N THR A 225 30.07 0.60 -14.03
CA THR A 225 29.33 1.13 -12.87
C THR A 225 30.02 2.41 -12.38
N PRO A 226 29.27 3.45 -12.00
CA PRO A 226 29.80 4.58 -11.22
C PRO A 226 30.11 4.18 -9.77
N TYR A 227 29.62 3.02 -9.29
CA TYR A 227 30.09 2.43 -8.04
C TYR A 227 31.28 1.52 -8.32
N GLN A 228 32.48 2.04 -8.07
CA GLN A 228 33.69 1.24 -7.89
C GLN A 228 33.57 0.56 -6.52
N TYR A 229 33.14 -0.70 -6.49
CA TYR A 229 33.58 -1.56 -5.39
C TYR A 229 34.93 -2.16 -5.78
N LEU A 230 35.95 -1.61 -5.11
CA LEU A 230 37.29 -2.11 -4.86
C LEU A 230 37.78 -3.22 -5.81
N SER A 231 38.79 -2.84 -6.59
CA SER A 231 39.76 -3.72 -7.23
C SER A 231 40.02 -4.99 -6.43
N PHE A 232 39.58 -6.13 -6.96
CA PHE A 232 40.11 -7.43 -6.55
C PHE A 232 41.54 -7.52 -7.05
N THR A 233 42.48 -7.12 -6.19
CA THR A 233 43.89 -7.44 -6.35
C THR A 233 44.07 -8.81 -5.70
N LYS A 234 44.30 -9.84 -6.51
CA LYS A 234 44.80 -11.13 -6.05
C LYS A 234 46.23 -11.29 -6.57
#